data_AF-A0A9P8UY56-F1
#
_entry.id   AF-A0A9P8UY56-F1
#
_cell.length_a   1.000
_cell.length_b   1.000
_cell.length_c   1.000
_cell.angle_alpha   90.00
_cell.angle_beta   90.00
_cell.angle_gamma   90.00
#
_symmetry.space_group_name_H-M   'P 1'
#
loop_
_entity.id
_entity.type
_entity.pdbx_description
1 polymer ?
#
loop_
_entity_poly.entity_id
_entity_poly.type
_entity_poly.pdbx_seq_one_letter_code
_entity_poly.pdbx_strand_id
1 'polypeptide(L)'
;MKIPIQLFLRSSRPPRSARQLSVLGFRPRTICSTHRRVTTAAATAATAITTPPSLTTPSHFKSNEPQESDAMAPKGLKFELKTPKGTRDWQGRDQVIRDKIFNTITEVFKRHGGVTIDTPVFELKEILSGKYGEDSKLIYDLADQGGEICSLRYDLTVPFARWLAMNKDVTQIKRYHIAKVYRRDQPAMTKGRMREFYQCDFDIAGPNYDPMLPDAEIIRIINEVFDALGWKGTFTIKLNHRKILDGIFAVCGVPEDKVRTISSAVDKLDKLPWADVRKEMTDEKGLDAEVADRIGQWVVQKGKRDLLEKLRADEKLSGNASMKQGMDDLEVLFDYLEAFNALGPVSFDLSLARGLDYYSGCIWEVVTEGSAPSQTPAAEEVVAAPKKKGKKSTTNPDDDRSDDPAIGVGSVAAGGRYDNLVGMFSGRGDKGQIPCCGISFGVDRIFSIIKTRMEADKTAAAVRLNDVDVFVMAFGGAGFKGLLKERMSIASTLWDAGIKAEFLYKVKPKLQNQFKAAEVNGVPFAVVLGEDELANGKVKIKEMGLSDGHPEKEGVLVDIANIAEEVKQRLARKKELDGLTMKAGGLRVVHGIRGDEVSAGETAAVAKQAAPVDDGKQPEQEQPQQQ
;
A
#
# COMPACT_ATOMS: atom_id res chain seq x y z
N MET A 1 3.23 -5.10 69.46
CA MET A 1 4.54 -5.32 70.14
C MET A 1 5.65 -5.10 69.11
N LYS A 2 6.83 -4.69 69.54
CA LYS A 2 7.82 -3.85 68.83
C LYS A 2 8.52 -4.48 67.60
N ILE A 3 8.79 -3.61 66.62
CA ILE A 3 9.85 -3.59 65.57
C ILE A 3 11.23 -3.82 66.24
N PRO A 4 12.28 -4.48 65.65
CA PRO A 4 13.05 -3.84 64.57
C PRO A 4 13.85 -4.64 63.52
N ILE A 5 14.21 -3.84 62.52
CA ILE A 5 15.19 -3.92 61.43
C ILE A 5 16.59 -4.38 61.91
N GLN A 6 17.30 -5.18 61.10
CA GLN A 6 18.75 -5.02 60.91
C GLN A 6 19.27 -5.61 59.58
N LEU A 7 20.19 -4.84 59.00
CA LEU A 7 20.90 -4.98 57.73
C LEU A 7 22.27 -5.65 57.99
N PHE A 8 22.79 -6.51 57.10
CA PHE A 8 24.26 -6.70 56.94
C PHE A 8 24.67 -7.31 55.59
N LEU A 9 25.67 -6.70 54.97
CA LEU A 9 26.41 -7.10 53.77
C LEU A 9 27.32 -8.32 54.02
N ARG A 10 27.50 -9.22 53.03
CA ARG A 10 28.82 -9.59 52.46
C ARG A 10 28.75 -10.65 51.35
N SER A 11 29.66 -10.44 50.39
CA SER A 11 30.10 -11.28 49.28
C SER A 11 30.52 -12.70 49.65
N SER A 12 30.31 -13.68 48.77
CA SER A 12 31.36 -14.56 48.18
C SER A 12 30.75 -15.72 47.35
N ARG A 13 31.59 -16.27 46.46
CA ARG A 13 31.37 -17.10 45.26
C ARG A 13 30.69 -18.47 45.48
N PRO A 14 30.17 -19.11 44.40
CA PRO A 14 29.70 -20.50 44.43
C PRO A 14 30.85 -21.52 44.25
N PRO A 15 30.68 -22.78 44.69
CA PRO A 15 31.68 -23.83 44.53
C PRO A 15 31.56 -24.54 43.17
N ARG A 16 32.73 -24.93 42.65
CA ARG A 16 32.94 -25.93 41.58
C ARG A 16 33.23 -27.30 42.21
N SER A 17 32.75 -28.36 41.58
CA SER A 17 33.46 -29.66 41.43
C SER A 17 32.78 -30.43 40.29
N ALA A 18 33.43 -30.68 39.15
CA ALA A 18 34.44 -31.75 38.90
C ALA A 18 33.79 -33.15 38.91
N ARG A 19 34.06 -34.13 38.06
CA ARG A 19 34.89 -34.45 36.87
C ARG A 19 34.25 -35.77 36.34
N GLN A 20 34.34 -36.17 35.07
CA GLN A 20 35.43 -37.02 34.55
C GLN A 20 35.14 -37.40 33.08
N LEU A 21 36.23 -37.41 32.29
CA LEU A 21 36.65 -38.29 31.17
C LEU A 21 35.59 -38.73 30.11
N SER A 22 35.87 -38.71 28.80
CA SER A 22 37.03 -39.32 28.14
C SER A 22 37.32 -38.76 26.75
N VAL A 23 38.57 -38.92 26.34
CA VAL A 23 39.23 -38.49 25.11
C VAL A 23 39.04 -39.50 23.98
N LEU A 24 38.73 -39.04 22.77
CA LEU A 24 39.09 -39.69 21.50
C LEU A 24 39.29 -38.59 20.45
N GLY A 25 40.50 -38.53 19.90
CA GLY A 25 40.99 -37.40 19.12
C GLY A 25 40.74 -37.51 17.62
N PHE A 26 40.65 -36.35 16.98
CA PHE A 26 40.96 -36.14 15.57
C PHE A 26 41.62 -34.77 15.39
N ARG A 27 42.72 -34.74 14.63
CA ARG A 27 43.64 -33.60 14.42
C ARG A 27 43.04 -32.53 13.47
N PRO A 28 43.33 -31.23 13.63
CA PRO A 28 43.23 -30.25 12.56
C PRO A 28 44.58 -30.01 11.87
N ARG A 29 44.60 -30.02 10.52
CA ARG A 29 45.74 -29.63 9.69
C ARG A 29 45.77 -28.10 9.51
N THR A 30 46.92 -27.52 9.84
CA THR A 30 47.35 -26.15 9.52
C THR A 30 47.70 -26.05 8.03
N ILE A 31 47.24 -25.01 7.33
CA ILE A 31 47.83 -24.60 6.05
C ILE A 31 48.14 -23.09 6.10
N CYS A 32 49.39 -22.82 5.76
CA CYS A 32 50.12 -21.57 5.85
C CYS A 32 49.80 -20.64 4.66
N SER A 33 49.82 -19.35 4.93
CA SER A 33 49.76 -18.23 3.98
C SER A 33 51.01 -18.14 3.10
N THR A 34 50.83 -17.84 1.81
CA THR A 34 51.88 -17.24 0.97
C THR A 34 51.31 -16.11 0.12
N HIS A 35 51.71 -14.89 0.43
CA HIS A 35 51.63 -13.71 -0.45
C HIS A 35 52.65 -13.85 -1.59
N ARG A 36 52.23 -13.56 -2.83
CA ARG A 36 53.16 -13.35 -3.96
C ARG A 36 52.85 -12.01 -4.62
N ARG A 37 53.87 -11.14 -4.60
CA ARG A 37 53.94 -9.84 -5.28
C ARG A 37 53.80 -10.01 -6.79
N VAL A 38 53.06 -9.10 -7.43
CA VAL A 38 53.09 -8.86 -8.87
C VAL A 38 53.96 -7.64 -9.11
N THR A 39 55.06 -7.83 -9.82
CA THR A 39 55.97 -6.79 -10.32
C THR A 39 55.62 -6.42 -11.75
N THR A 40 55.59 -5.13 -12.03
CA THR A 40 55.54 -4.49 -13.35
C THR A 40 56.83 -4.71 -14.14
N ALA A 41 56.72 -4.99 -15.45
CA ALA A 41 57.78 -4.72 -16.42
C ALA A 41 57.17 -4.43 -17.79
N ALA A 42 57.55 -3.28 -18.35
CA ALA A 42 57.23 -2.82 -19.70
C ALA A 42 58.28 -3.33 -20.70
N ALA A 43 57.88 -3.66 -21.93
CA ALA A 43 58.77 -3.70 -23.09
C ALA A 43 57.98 -3.44 -24.38
N THR A 44 58.45 -2.44 -25.11
CA THR A 44 58.08 -1.96 -26.45
C THR A 44 58.55 -2.87 -27.58
N ALA A 45 57.77 -3.01 -28.68
CA ALA A 45 58.27 -2.98 -30.08
C ALA A 45 57.15 -3.08 -31.14
N ALA A 46 56.97 -1.94 -31.81
CA ALA A 46 56.55 -1.60 -33.18
C ALA A 46 56.34 -2.67 -34.31
N THR A 47 55.28 -2.41 -35.09
CA THR A 47 55.05 -2.56 -36.57
C THR A 47 55.03 -3.93 -37.27
N ALA A 48 53.93 -4.25 -37.96
CA ALA A 48 53.82 -4.26 -39.43
C ALA A 48 52.43 -4.74 -39.91
N ILE A 49 51.85 -4.00 -40.85
CA ILE A 49 50.64 -4.33 -41.61
C ILE A 49 51.05 -5.18 -42.81
N THR A 50 50.43 -6.35 -43.00
CA THR A 50 50.32 -7.02 -44.31
C THR A 50 49.17 -8.04 -44.30
N THR A 51 48.18 -7.83 -45.17
CA THR A 51 47.18 -8.82 -45.60
C THR A 51 47.82 -9.90 -46.48
N PRO A 52 47.37 -11.15 -46.38
CA PRO A 52 47.37 -12.04 -47.56
C PRO A 52 46.09 -12.94 -47.59
N PRO A 53 45.92 -13.89 -48.52
CA PRO A 53 44.93 -13.75 -49.61
C PRO A 53 43.80 -14.80 -49.55
N SER A 54 42.77 -14.55 -50.37
CA SER A 54 41.70 -15.50 -50.71
C SER A 54 42.26 -16.83 -51.23
N LEU A 55 41.82 -17.95 -50.65
CA LEU A 55 41.98 -19.29 -51.23
C LEU A 55 40.70 -20.12 -51.09
N THR A 56 40.38 -20.72 -52.23
CA THR A 56 39.27 -21.60 -52.60
C THR A 56 39.20 -22.91 -51.82
N THR A 57 37.98 -23.38 -51.58
CA THR A 57 37.59 -24.66 -50.99
C THR A 57 38.07 -25.89 -51.76
N PRO A 58 38.34 -27.01 -51.06
CA PRO A 58 37.71 -28.26 -51.47
C PRO A 58 37.06 -29.06 -50.32
N SER A 59 36.35 -30.07 -50.77
CA SER A 59 35.22 -30.80 -50.18
C SER A 59 35.50 -31.73 -48.98
N HIS A 60 34.41 -31.97 -48.25
CA HIS A 60 34.02 -33.20 -47.55
C HIS A 60 34.81 -33.63 -46.32
N PHE A 61 34.30 -33.25 -45.15
CA PHE A 61 34.16 -34.16 -44.01
C PHE A 61 32.74 -34.05 -43.44
N LYS A 62 32.02 -35.17 -43.40
CA LYS A 62 30.70 -35.29 -42.78
C LYS A 62 30.87 -35.56 -41.30
N SER A 63 30.34 -34.69 -40.45
CA SER A 63 30.00 -34.99 -39.06
C SER A 63 28.55 -34.58 -38.84
N ASN A 64 27.73 -35.51 -38.34
CA ASN A 64 26.33 -35.32 -38.03
C ASN A 64 26.15 -34.23 -36.96
N GLU A 65 25.55 -33.11 -37.33
CA GLU A 65 24.95 -32.15 -36.40
C GLU A 65 23.42 -32.35 -36.37
N PRO A 66 22.74 -32.08 -35.24
CA PRO A 66 21.28 -32.12 -35.15
C PRO A 66 20.67 -31.13 -36.15
N GLN A 67 19.54 -31.48 -36.76
CA GLN A 67 18.78 -30.56 -37.61
C GLN A 67 18.42 -29.28 -36.84
N GLU A 68 19.21 -28.22 -36.99
CA GLU A 68 18.73 -26.87 -36.78
C GLU A 68 17.65 -26.63 -37.84
N SER A 69 16.40 -26.55 -37.39
CA SER A 69 15.35 -25.97 -38.20
C SER A 69 15.70 -24.50 -38.38
N ASP A 70 16.32 -24.18 -39.52
CA ASP A 70 16.61 -22.84 -39.97
C ASP A 70 15.28 -22.15 -40.38
N ALA A 71 14.43 -21.94 -39.38
CA ALA A 71 13.23 -21.14 -39.50
C ALA A 71 13.67 -19.68 -39.48
N MET A 72 14.07 -19.18 -40.66
CA MET A 72 14.15 -17.74 -40.89
C MET A 72 12.90 -17.10 -40.29
N ALA A 73 13.10 -16.19 -39.32
CA ALA A 73 12.02 -15.46 -38.67
C ALA A 73 11.04 -14.96 -39.74
N PRO A 74 9.72 -15.23 -39.62
CA PRO A 74 8.77 -14.86 -40.65
C PRO A 74 8.87 -13.37 -40.97
N LYS A 75 9.20 -13.03 -42.22
CA LYS A 75 9.17 -11.65 -42.70
C LYS A 75 7.75 -11.11 -42.51
N GLY A 76 7.62 -10.17 -41.57
CA GLY A 76 6.44 -9.30 -41.44
C GLY A 76 5.31 -9.80 -40.54
N LEU A 77 5.60 -10.50 -39.43
CA LEU A 77 4.59 -10.63 -38.37
C LEU A 77 4.30 -9.25 -37.78
N LYS A 78 3.11 -8.73 -38.08
CA LYS A 78 2.59 -7.47 -37.51
C LYS A 78 2.13 -7.76 -36.08
N PHE A 79 3.07 -7.73 -35.14
CA PHE A 79 2.75 -7.90 -33.72
C PHE A 79 2.13 -6.63 -33.16
N GLU A 80 1.05 -6.77 -32.42
CA GLU A 80 0.48 -5.70 -31.61
C GLU A 80 1.30 -5.59 -30.31
N LEU A 81 1.98 -4.46 -30.11
CA LEU A 81 2.71 -4.20 -28.87
C LEU A 81 1.72 -3.83 -27.76
N LYS A 82 1.46 -4.78 -26.86
CA LYS A 82 0.61 -4.58 -25.68
C LYS A 82 1.06 -5.45 -24.51
N THR A 83 0.71 -5.02 -23.31
CA THR A 83 0.78 -5.88 -22.12
C THR A 83 -0.33 -6.94 -22.16
N PRO A 84 -0.16 -8.08 -21.46
CA PRO A 84 -1.24 -9.03 -21.26
C PRO A 84 -2.51 -8.37 -20.70
N LYS A 85 -3.69 -8.85 -21.10
CA LYS A 85 -4.98 -8.34 -20.61
C LYS A 85 -5.01 -8.32 -19.08
N GLY A 86 -5.45 -7.19 -18.52
CA GLY A 86 -5.54 -7.00 -17.08
C GLY A 86 -4.18 -6.75 -16.39
N THR A 87 -3.13 -6.44 -17.13
CA THR A 87 -1.81 -6.06 -16.60
C THR A 87 -1.37 -4.70 -17.16
N ARG A 88 -0.51 -3.98 -16.45
CA ARG A 88 -0.02 -2.67 -16.88
C ARG A 88 1.42 -2.39 -16.45
N ASP A 89 2.09 -1.57 -17.24
CA ASP A 89 3.35 -0.94 -16.86
C ASP A 89 3.09 0.27 -15.96
N TRP A 90 3.99 0.48 -15.00
CA TRP A 90 3.96 1.62 -14.09
C TRP A 90 5.07 2.59 -14.45
N GLN A 91 4.73 3.87 -14.60
CA GLN A 91 5.68 4.89 -15.05
C GLN A 91 5.32 6.28 -14.53
N GLY A 92 6.31 7.17 -14.56
CA GLY A 92 6.12 8.58 -14.24
C GLY A 92 5.51 8.80 -12.86
N ARG A 93 4.52 9.71 -12.79
CA ARG A 93 3.88 10.10 -11.52
C ARG A 93 3.16 8.94 -10.84
N ASP A 94 2.60 8.02 -11.63
CA ASP A 94 1.84 6.88 -11.10
C ASP A 94 2.75 5.97 -10.26
N GLN A 95 3.99 5.72 -10.71
CA GLN A 95 4.95 4.93 -9.96
C GLN A 95 5.40 5.63 -8.67
N VAL A 96 5.65 6.94 -8.71
CA VAL A 96 6.03 7.72 -7.51
C VAL A 96 4.94 7.70 -6.44
N ILE A 97 3.69 7.88 -6.84
CA ILE A 97 2.54 7.81 -5.93
C ILE A 97 2.45 6.41 -5.32
N ARG A 98 2.63 5.37 -6.14
CA ARG A 98 2.62 3.98 -5.68
C ARG A 98 3.72 3.69 -4.67
N ASP A 99 4.94 4.14 -4.91
CA ASP A 99 6.07 3.98 -3.99
C ASP A 99 5.81 4.70 -2.66
N LYS A 100 5.18 5.88 -2.70
CA LYS A 100 4.74 6.57 -1.48
C LYS A 100 3.71 5.75 -0.70
N ILE A 101 2.72 5.14 -1.38
CA ILE A 101 1.73 4.27 -0.73
C ILE A 101 2.43 3.07 -0.05
N PHE A 102 3.33 2.39 -0.76
CA PHE A 102 4.08 1.26 -0.20
C PHE A 102 4.91 1.66 1.02
N ASN A 103 5.61 2.80 0.95
CA ASN A 103 6.43 3.29 2.07
C ASN A 103 5.56 3.62 3.28
N THR A 104 4.44 4.34 3.09
CA THR A 104 3.50 4.67 4.17
C THR A 104 2.97 3.40 4.86
N ILE A 105 2.53 2.40 4.08
CA ILE A 105 2.03 1.13 4.63
C ILE A 105 3.16 0.40 5.39
N THR A 106 4.34 0.31 4.78
CA THR A 106 5.51 -0.38 5.36
C THR A 106 5.95 0.25 6.68
N GLU A 107 5.91 1.58 6.81
CA GLU A 107 6.25 2.28 8.06
C GLU A 107 5.30 1.91 9.20
N VAL A 108 3.99 1.79 8.93
CA VAL A 108 3.02 1.32 9.93
C VAL A 108 3.30 -0.14 10.28
N PHE A 109 3.52 -1.02 9.30
CA PHE A 109 3.84 -2.43 9.57
C PHE A 109 5.09 -2.59 10.43
N LYS A 110 6.15 -1.82 10.17
CA LYS A 110 7.37 -1.82 10.97
C LYS A 110 7.14 -1.28 12.38
N ARG A 111 6.28 -0.26 12.55
CA ARG A 111 5.89 0.28 13.86
C ARG A 111 5.23 -0.77 14.74
N HIS A 112 4.45 -1.67 14.13
CA HIS A 112 3.82 -2.81 14.80
C HIS A 112 4.73 -4.05 14.93
N GLY A 113 6.03 -3.91 14.65
CA GLY A 113 7.01 -4.97 14.82
C GLY A 113 6.89 -6.10 13.79
N GLY A 114 6.24 -5.85 12.65
CA GLY A 114 6.15 -6.82 11.57
C GLY A 114 7.52 -7.08 10.94
N VAL A 115 7.89 -8.36 10.79
CA VAL A 115 9.05 -8.78 10.00
C VAL A 115 8.65 -9.04 8.55
N THR A 116 9.56 -8.85 7.61
CA THR A 116 9.27 -9.15 6.19
C THR A 116 9.64 -10.58 5.87
N ILE A 117 8.81 -11.23 5.04
CA ILE A 117 9.17 -12.45 4.32
C ILE A 117 8.92 -12.24 2.84
N ASP A 118 9.45 -13.14 2.00
CA ASP A 118 9.09 -13.24 0.61
C ASP A 118 8.98 -14.71 0.20
N THR A 119 8.06 -15.01 -0.72
CA THR A 119 7.83 -16.36 -1.24
C THR A 119 7.94 -16.36 -2.76
N PRO A 120 8.21 -17.52 -3.39
CA PRO A 120 8.16 -17.64 -4.84
C PRO A 120 6.84 -17.14 -5.43
N VAL A 121 6.88 -16.68 -6.69
CA VAL A 121 5.71 -16.16 -7.40
C VAL A 121 4.72 -17.26 -7.80
N PHE A 122 5.21 -18.49 -7.94
CA PHE A 122 4.42 -19.69 -8.16
C PHE A 122 4.61 -20.68 -7.01
N GLU A 123 3.56 -21.44 -6.73
CA GLU A 123 3.55 -22.53 -5.76
C GLU A 123 3.21 -23.82 -6.52
N LEU A 124 3.48 -24.98 -5.90
CA LEU A 124 2.96 -26.25 -6.41
C LEU A 124 1.43 -26.17 -6.49
N LYS A 125 0.83 -26.63 -7.59
CA LYS A 125 -0.61 -26.51 -7.85
C LYS A 125 -1.46 -27.13 -6.73
N GLU A 126 -0.98 -28.23 -6.14
CA GLU A 126 -1.65 -28.89 -5.02
C GLU A 126 -1.77 -28.02 -3.76
N ILE A 127 -0.84 -27.09 -3.54
CA ILE A 127 -0.87 -26.16 -2.39
C ILE A 127 -2.02 -25.17 -2.51
N LEU A 128 -2.35 -24.74 -3.74
CA LEU A 128 -3.40 -23.77 -4.00
C LEU A 128 -4.78 -24.44 -4.21
N SER A 129 -4.80 -25.75 -4.47
CA SER A 129 -6.02 -26.48 -4.81
C SER A 129 -6.96 -26.62 -3.60
N GLY A 130 -8.25 -26.31 -3.82
CA GLY A 130 -9.31 -26.49 -2.81
C GLY A 130 -9.27 -25.50 -1.63
N LYS A 131 -8.49 -24.41 -1.72
CA LYS A 131 -8.36 -23.39 -0.65
C LYS A 131 -9.28 -22.18 -0.85
N TYR A 132 -9.74 -21.95 -2.08
CA TYR A 132 -10.43 -20.73 -2.47
C TYR A 132 -11.88 -20.96 -2.92
N GLY A 133 -12.47 -22.12 -2.63
CA GLY A 133 -13.82 -22.44 -3.06
C GLY A 133 -14.02 -22.27 -4.57
N GLU A 134 -15.07 -21.54 -4.95
CA GLU A 134 -15.40 -21.22 -6.35
C GLU A 134 -14.33 -20.40 -7.08
N ASP A 135 -13.50 -19.64 -6.35
CA ASP A 135 -12.46 -18.79 -6.92
C ASP A 135 -11.25 -19.58 -7.41
N SER A 136 -11.14 -20.87 -7.05
CA SER A 136 -10.05 -21.75 -7.49
C SER A 136 -9.95 -21.85 -9.04
N LYS A 137 -11.07 -21.63 -9.76
CA LYS A 137 -11.12 -21.60 -11.23
C LYS A 137 -10.38 -20.42 -11.86
N LEU A 138 -10.06 -19.41 -11.06
CA LEU A 138 -9.44 -18.16 -11.50
C LEU A 138 -7.91 -18.18 -11.38
N ILE A 139 -7.31 -19.31 -10.98
CA ILE A 139 -5.86 -19.47 -10.85
C ILE A 139 -5.20 -19.56 -12.23
N TYR A 140 -4.00 -18.97 -12.35
CA TYR A 140 -3.12 -19.15 -13.51
C TYR A 140 -2.24 -20.38 -13.32
N ASP A 141 -2.39 -21.36 -14.20
CA ASP A 141 -1.51 -22.53 -14.24
C ASP A 141 -0.34 -22.30 -15.19
N LEU A 142 0.85 -22.79 -14.83
CA LEU A 142 2.00 -22.84 -15.73
C LEU A 142 1.83 -24.01 -16.70
N ALA A 143 2.46 -23.89 -17.88
CA ALA A 143 2.48 -24.99 -18.84
C ALA A 143 3.23 -26.19 -18.25
N ASP A 144 2.75 -27.40 -18.54
CA ASP A 144 3.50 -28.62 -18.23
C ASP A 144 4.69 -28.73 -19.18
N GLN A 145 5.89 -28.78 -18.60
CA GLN A 145 7.16 -28.88 -19.30
C GLN A 145 7.95 -30.13 -18.85
N GLY A 146 7.27 -31.13 -18.27
CA GLY A 146 7.88 -32.39 -17.81
C GLY A 146 8.43 -32.37 -16.38
N GLY A 147 7.99 -31.40 -15.57
CA GLY A 147 8.43 -31.20 -14.18
C GLY A 147 7.27 -31.08 -13.19
N GLU A 148 7.49 -30.36 -12.09
CA GLU A 148 6.46 -30.10 -11.10
C GLU A 148 5.36 -29.19 -11.66
N ILE A 149 4.10 -29.55 -11.38
CA ILE A 149 2.95 -28.76 -11.83
C ILE A 149 2.76 -27.58 -10.88
N CYS A 150 2.95 -26.38 -11.42
CA CYS A 150 2.94 -25.14 -10.66
C CYS A 150 1.83 -24.19 -11.13
N SER A 151 1.42 -23.31 -10.22
CA SER A 151 0.43 -22.27 -10.47
C SER A 151 0.88 -20.96 -9.82
N LEU A 152 0.55 -19.82 -10.44
CA LEU A 152 0.83 -18.52 -9.85
C LEU A 152 0.00 -18.32 -8.57
N ARG A 153 0.60 -17.69 -7.56
CA ARG A 153 -0.08 -17.42 -6.29
C ARG A 153 -1.30 -16.50 -6.48
N TYR A 154 -2.44 -16.94 -5.94
CA TYR A 154 -3.71 -16.22 -5.98
C TYR A 154 -3.80 -15.13 -4.89
N ASP A 155 -3.16 -15.38 -3.76
CA ASP A 155 -2.99 -14.48 -2.62
C ASP A 155 -1.61 -14.64 -1.96
N LEU A 156 -1.37 -13.96 -0.83
CA LEU A 156 -0.18 -14.15 0.01
C LEU A 156 -0.45 -14.96 1.29
N THR A 157 -1.72 -15.16 1.67
CA THR A 157 -2.14 -15.91 2.87
C THR A 157 -1.80 -17.40 2.77
N VAL A 158 -2.12 -18.04 1.64
CA VAL A 158 -1.86 -19.48 1.46
C VAL A 158 -0.35 -19.76 1.38
N PRO A 159 0.46 -18.99 0.61
CA PRO A 159 1.91 -19.07 0.70
C PRO A 159 2.44 -18.89 2.12
N PHE A 160 1.86 -18.00 2.92
CA PHE A 160 2.27 -17.82 4.31
C PHE A 160 1.94 -19.04 5.19
N ALA A 161 0.73 -19.61 5.06
CA ALA A 161 0.35 -20.80 5.80
C ALA A 161 1.24 -22.02 5.46
N ARG A 162 1.56 -22.21 4.17
CA ARG A 162 2.53 -23.21 3.69
C ARG A 162 3.93 -22.93 4.25
N TRP A 163 4.31 -21.66 4.42
CA TRP A 163 5.62 -21.28 4.96
C TRP A 163 5.73 -21.60 6.45
N LEU A 164 4.70 -21.28 7.23
CA LEU A 164 4.63 -21.64 8.64
C LEU A 164 4.70 -23.16 8.84
N ALA A 165 3.91 -23.93 8.07
CA ALA A 165 3.89 -25.38 8.18
C ALA A 165 5.25 -26.03 7.82
N MET A 166 5.97 -25.45 6.86
CA MET A 166 7.29 -25.92 6.44
C MET A 166 8.38 -25.56 7.47
N ASN A 167 8.30 -24.39 8.10
CA ASN A 167 9.28 -23.90 9.08
C ASN A 167 8.83 -24.17 10.52
N LYS A 168 8.92 -25.44 10.92
CA LYS A 168 8.36 -25.96 12.20
C LYS A 168 8.90 -25.28 13.46
N ASP A 169 10.06 -24.64 13.39
CA ASP A 169 10.66 -23.92 14.51
C ASP A 169 9.99 -22.55 14.75
N VAL A 170 9.22 -22.05 13.77
CA VAL A 170 8.48 -20.80 13.85
C VAL A 170 7.03 -21.09 14.22
N THR A 171 6.71 -20.93 15.51
CA THR A 171 5.35 -21.09 16.03
C THR A 171 4.64 -19.76 16.28
N GLN A 172 5.40 -18.66 16.33
CA GLN A 172 4.89 -17.31 16.55
C GLN A 172 5.61 -16.34 15.63
N ILE A 173 4.85 -15.51 14.91
CA ILE A 173 5.42 -14.48 14.03
C ILE A 173 4.39 -13.37 13.79
N LYS A 174 4.86 -12.12 13.76
CA LYS A 174 4.14 -11.00 13.16
C LYS A 174 4.86 -10.65 11.87
N ARG A 175 4.21 -10.82 10.72
CA ARG A 175 4.87 -10.61 9.43
C ARG A 175 4.08 -9.68 8.54
N TYR A 176 4.81 -8.99 7.66
CA TYR A 176 4.22 -8.38 6.48
C TYR A 176 4.83 -8.94 5.19
N HIS A 177 4.04 -8.93 4.11
CA HIS A 177 4.48 -9.35 2.78
C HIS A 177 3.84 -8.43 1.75
N ILE A 178 4.67 -7.77 0.93
CA ILE A 178 4.21 -6.85 -0.12
C ILE A 178 4.64 -7.42 -1.46
N ALA A 179 3.66 -7.91 -2.22
CA ALA A 179 3.95 -8.69 -3.40
C ALA A 179 2.79 -8.67 -4.41
N LYS A 180 3.12 -8.95 -5.67
CA LYS A 180 2.13 -9.18 -6.73
C LYS A 180 1.43 -10.52 -6.55
N VAL A 181 0.15 -10.55 -6.88
CA VAL A 181 -0.69 -11.75 -6.98
C VAL A 181 -1.47 -11.76 -8.29
N TYR A 182 -1.97 -12.95 -8.66
CA TYR A 182 -2.47 -13.22 -10.01
C TYR A 182 -3.85 -13.87 -9.97
N ARG A 183 -4.84 -13.21 -10.58
CA ARG A 183 -6.22 -13.70 -10.64
C ARG A 183 -6.76 -13.52 -12.04
N ARG A 184 -7.37 -14.55 -12.62
CA ARG A 184 -7.99 -14.51 -13.97
C ARG A 184 -9.35 -13.80 -13.99
N ASP A 185 -9.51 -12.82 -13.11
CA ASP A 185 -10.71 -12.00 -12.98
C ASP A 185 -11.03 -11.23 -14.27
N GLN A 186 -12.28 -10.76 -14.37
CA GLN A 186 -12.66 -9.80 -15.39
C GLN A 186 -12.13 -8.41 -15.01
N PRO A 187 -11.24 -7.79 -15.80
CA PRO A 187 -10.63 -6.52 -15.43
C PRO A 187 -11.61 -5.34 -15.52
N ALA A 188 -11.40 -4.37 -14.62
CA ALA A 188 -11.93 -3.01 -14.65
C ALA A 188 -10.77 -2.09 -14.24
N MET A 189 -9.89 -1.77 -15.20
CA MET A 189 -8.55 -1.23 -14.95
C MET A 189 -8.56 0.13 -14.25
N THR A 190 -9.46 1.05 -14.64
CA THR A 190 -9.57 2.38 -14.01
C THR A 190 -10.02 2.28 -12.55
N LYS A 191 -10.77 1.23 -12.22
CA LYS A 191 -11.30 0.94 -10.88
C LYS A 191 -10.36 0.05 -10.05
N GLY A 192 -9.14 -0.22 -10.55
CA GLY A 192 -8.13 -1.00 -9.83
C GLY A 192 -8.40 -2.51 -9.78
N ARG A 193 -9.38 -3.03 -10.56
CA ARG A 193 -9.58 -4.48 -10.70
C ARG A 193 -8.73 -5.00 -11.86
N MET A 194 -7.64 -5.66 -11.52
CA MET A 194 -6.64 -6.13 -12.48
C MET A 194 -6.42 -7.65 -12.34
N ARG A 195 -5.70 -8.24 -13.28
CA ARG A 195 -5.31 -9.66 -13.25
C ARG A 195 -3.95 -9.89 -12.59
N GLU A 196 -3.07 -8.90 -12.67
CA GLU A 196 -1.85 -8.79 -11.87
C GLU A 196 -1.95 -7.52 -11.03
N PHE A 197 -1.87 -7.61 -9.72
CA PHE A 197 -1.94 -6.46 -8.80
C PHE A 197 -1.19 -6.74 -7.50
N TYR A 198 -0.90 -5.71 -6.70
CA TYR A 198 -0.24 -5.90 -5.41
C TYR A 198 -1.24 -6.11 -4.29
N GLN A 199 -0.87 -7.03 -3.40
CA GLN A 199 -1.38 -7.08 -2.04
C GLN A 199 -0.28 -6.64 -1.08
N CYS A 200 -0.69 -5.95 -0.02
CA CYS A 200 0.15 -5.68 1.14
C CYS A 200 -0.48 -6.37 2.34
N ASP A 201 0.07 -7.51 2.73
CA ASP A 201 -0.51 -8.34 3.79
C ASP A 201 0.24 -8.10 5.11
N PHE A 202 -0.50 -8.07 6.21
CA PHE A 202 0.03 -8.11 7.57
C PHE A 202 -0.71 -9.16 8.37
N ASP A 203 0.04 -10.07 8.99
CA ASP A 203 -0.52 -11.24 9.67
C ASP A 203 0.20 -11.51 10.99
N ILE A 204 -0.59 -11.89 11.98
CA ILE A 204 -0.15 -12.30 13.32
C ILE A 204 -0.51 -13.78 13.48
N ALA A 205 0.50 -14.61 13.69
CA ALA A 205 0.35 -16.05 13.88
C ALA A 205 0.91 -16.47 15.24
N GLY A 206 0.20 -17.34 15.97
CA GLY A 206 0.67 -17.91 17.22
C GLY A 206 -0.41 -18.63 18.05
N PRO A 207 -0.08 -19.74 18.74
CA PRO A 207 -1.04 -20.57 19.46
C PRO A 207 -1.44 -20.08 20.86
N ASN A 208 -0.69 -19.15 21.46
CA ASN A 208 -0.81 -18.80 22.88
C ASN A 208 -1.14 -17.32 23.11
N TYR A 209 -1.98 -16.73 22.26
CA TYR A 209 -2.46 -15.36 22.48
C TYR A 209 -3.81 -15.40 23.17
N ASP A 210 -4.03 -14.46 24.08
CA ASP A 210 -5.35 -14.26 24.67
C ASP A 210 -6.34 -13.80 23.60
N PRO A 211 -7.64 -14.11 23.77
CA PRO A 211 -8.66 -13.84 22.76
C PRO A 211 -8.67 -12.38 22.31
N MET A 212 -8.84 -12.16 21.00
CA MET A 212 -9.09 -10.87 20.35
C MET A 212 -7.96 -9.82 20.41
N LEU A 213 -6.88 -10.04 21.15
CA LEU A 213 -5.75 -9.11 21.20
C LEU A 213 -5.10 -8.91 19.81
N PRO A 214 -4.73 -9.98 19.06
CA PRO A 214 -4.22 -9.82 17.70
C PRO A 214 -5.24 -9.18 16.76
N ASP A 215 -6.52 -9.55 16.84
CA ASP A 215 -7.59 -9.02 16.01
C ASP A 215 -7.74 -7.51 16.22
N ALA A 216 -7.70 -7.04 17.47
CA ALA A 216 -7.72 -5.63 17.81
C ALA A 216 -6.50 -4.89 17.26
N GLU A 217 -5.29 -5.48 17.33
CA GLU A 217 -4.07 -4.90 16.74
C GLU A 217 -4.20 -4.77 15.21
N ILE A 218 -4.79 -5.75 14.52
CA ILE A 218 -5.03 -5.66 13.07
C ILE A 218 -5.97 -4.49 12.73
N ILE A 219 -7.08 -4.31 13.45
CA ILE A 219 -7.99 -3.18 13.23
C ILE A 219 -7.29 -1.85 13.53
N ARG A 220 -6.40 -1.80 14.54
CA ARG A 220 -5.57 -0.63 14.82
C ARG A 220 -4.62 -0.33 13.66
N ILE A 221 -3.96 -1.33 13.09
CA ILE A 221 -3.10 -1.18 11.89
C ILE A 221 -3.91 -0.63 10.71
N ILE A 222 -5.13 -1.12 10.49
CA ILE A 222 -6.02 -0.60 9.45
C ILE A 222 -6.27 0.90 9.64
N ASN A 223 -6.63 1.32 10.85
CA ASN A 223 -6.82 2.74 11.18
C ASN A 223 -5.57 3.56 10.86
N GLU A 224 -4.40 3.14 11.34
CA GLU A 224 -3.15 3.87 11.16
C GLU A 224 -2.71 3.98 9.70
N VAL A 225 -2.89 2.91 8.91
CA VAL A 225 -2.58 2.94 7.47
C VAL A 225 -3.45 3.97 6.75
N PHE A 226 -4.78 3.92 6.93
CA PHE A 226 -5.67 4.84 6.23
C PHE A 226 -5.55 6.29 6.73
N ASP A 227 -5.32 6.50 8.02
CA ASP A 227 -5.01 7.83 8.56
C ASP A 227 -3.70 8.39 7.98
N ALA A 228 -2.65 7.56 7.89
CA ALA A 228 -1.36 7.97 7.31
C ALA A 228 -1.43 8.23 5.80
N LEU A 229 -2.38 7.61 5.10
CA LEU A 229 -2.71 7.92 3.70
C LEU A 229 -3.59 9.18 3.56
N GLY A 230 -3.99 9.82 4.66
CA GLY A 230 -4.81 11.04 4.68
C GLY A 230 -6.30 10.78 4.52
N TRP A 231 -6.79 9.60 4.89
CA TRP A 231 -8.19 9.19 4.68
C TRP A 231 -9.04 9.26 5.95
N LYS A 232 -8.51 9.86 7.02
CA LYS A 232 -9.21 10.00 8.30
C LYS A 232 -10.64 10.51 8.10
N GLY A 233 -11.62 9.74 8.60
CA GLY A 233 -13.05 10.08 8.49
C GLY A 233 -13.70 9.80 7.12
N THR A 234 -13.00 9.17 6.18
CA THR A 234 -13.50 8.89 4.81
C THR A 234 -13.57 7.40 4.46
N PHE A 235 -13.42 6.52 5.46
CA PHE A 235 -13.51 5.08 5.31
C PHE A 235 -14.31 4.45 6.46
N THR A 236 -14.87 3.28 6.19
CA THR A 236 -15.57 2.44 7.17
C THR A 236 -14.94 1.06 7.17
N ILE A 237 -14.67 0.52 8.36
CA ILE A 237 -14.25 -0.87 8.56
C ILE A 237 -15.51 -1.66 8.90
N LYS A 238 -16.07 -2.37 7.92
CA LYS A 238 -17.09 -3.38 8.18
C LYS A 238 -16.47 -4.52 8.97
N LEU A 239 -17.13 -4.96 10.02
CA LEU A 239 -16.70 -6.04 10.90
C LEU A 239 -17.85 -7.04 11.04
N ASN A 240 -17.55 -8.34 11.03
CA ASN A 240 -18.49 -9.41 11.39
C ASN A 240 -17.70 -10.60 11.97
N HIS A 241 -18.41 -11.64 12.41
CA HIS A 241 -17.81 -12.85 12.98
C HIS A 241 -18.48 -14.11 12.39
N ARG A 242 -17.69 -15.10 11.94
CA ARG A 242 -18.23 -16.32 11.31
C ARG A 242 -19.22 -17.07 12.19
N LYS A 243 -18.86 -17.29 13.46
CA LYS A 243 -19.76 -17.94 14.43
C LYS A 243 -21.11 -17.23 14.61
N ILE A 244 -21.16 -15.90 14.47
CA ILE A 244 -22.41 -15.13 14.54
C ILE A 244 -23.23 -15.37 13.27
N LEU A 245 -22.59 -15.26 12.11
CA LEU A 245 -23.25 -15.45 10.82
C LEU A 245 -23.81 -16.88 10.66
N ASP A 246 -23.00 -17.89 10.95
CA ASP A 246 -23.40 -19.29 10.90
C ASP A 246 -24.48 -19.60 11.95
N GLY A 247 -24.41 -18.96 13.12
CA GLY A 247 -25.43 -19.01 14.17
C GLY A 247 -26.77 -18.45 13.72
N ILE A 248 -26.79 -17.29 13.05
CA ILE A 248 -28.00 -16.70 12.46
C ILE A 248 -28.62 -17.68 11.45
N PHE A 249 -27.83 -18.26 10.57
CA PHE A 249 -28.32 -19.24 9.59
C PHE A 249 -28.91 -20.48 10.25
N ALA A 250 -28.23 -21.04 11.26
CA ALA A 250 -28.72 -22.19 12.00
C ALA A 250 -30.06 -21.88 12.71
N VAL A 251 -30.16 -20.74 13.41
CA VAL A 251 -31.38 -20.34 14.13
C VAL A 251 -32.53 -20.02 13.17
N CYS A 252 -32.24 -19.45 12.00
CA CYS A 252 -33.25 -19.16 10.99
C CYS A 252 -33.75 -20.42 10.26
N GLY A 253 -33.02 -21.54 10.36
CA GLY A 253 -33.39 -22.83 9.77
C GLY A 253 -32.79 -23.08 8.38
N VAL A 254 -31.61 -22.52 8.10
CA VAL A 254 -30.87 -22.82 6.86
C VAL A 254 -30.33 -24.25 6.91
N PRO A 255 -30.60 -25.11 5.91
CA PRO A 255 -30.00 -26.43 5.82
C PRO A 255 -28.46 -26.37 5.73
N GLU A 256 -27.78 -27.30 6.40
CA GLU A 256 -26.31 -27.31 6.50
C GLU A 256 -25.61 -27.35 5.13
N ASP A 257 -26.17 -28.10 4.18
CA ASP A 257 -25.69 -28.21 2.80
C ASP A 257 -25.85 -26.91 1.98
N LYS A 258 -26.68 -25.97 2.45
CA LYS A 258 -26.94 -24.67 1.79
C LYS A 258 -26.25 -23.49 2.47
N VAL A 259 -25.63 -23.66 3.65
CA VAL A 259 -25.02 -22.54 4.40
C VAL A 259 -24.06 -21.72 3.54
N ARG A 260 -23.19 -22.38 2.76
CA ARG A 260 -22.23 -21.68 1.89
C ARG A 260 -22.90 -20.93 0.74
N THR A 261 -23.87 -21.55 0.07
CA THR A 261 -24.57 -20.90 -1.06
C THR A 261 -25.39 -19.71 -0.56
N ILE A 262 -26.02 -19.82 0.61
CA ILE A 262 -26.75 -18.71 1.24
C ILE A 262 -25.81 -17.61 1.71
N SER A 263 -24.68 -17.94 2.34
CA SER A 263 -23.64 -16.95 2.69
C SER A 263 -23.18 -16.15 1.46
N SER A 264 -23.03 -16.80 0.31
CA SER A 264 -22.69 -16.15 -0.97
C SER A 264 -23.79 -15.23 -1.49
N ALA A 265 -25.06 -15.50 -1.21
CA ALA A 265 -26.15 -14.57 -1.56
C ALA A 265 -26.14 -13.34 -0.64
N VAL A 266 -25.98 -13.56 0.68
CA VAL A 266 -25.94 -12.48 1.68
C VAL A 266 -24.79 -11.51 1.42
N ASP A 267 -23.63 -11.99 0.96
CA ASP A 267 -22.48 -11.15 0.60
C ASP A 267 -22.83 -10.10 -0.47
N LYS A 268 -23.79 -10.39 -1.34
CA LYS A 268 -24.22 -9.48 -2.42
C LYS A 268 -25.07 -8.31 -1.91
N LEU A 269 -25.46 -8.27 -0.63
CA LEU A 269 -26.10 -7.10 -0.02
C LEU A 269 -25.21 -5.85 -0.03
N ASP A 270 -23.91 -6.00 -0.30
CA ASP A 270 -23.00 -4.89 -0.54
C ASP A 270 -23.31 -4.12 -1.84
N LYS A 271 -24.01 -4.75 -2.80
CA LYS A 271 -24.30 -4.21 -4.14
C LYS A 271 -25.77 -4.27 -4.52
N LEU A 272 -26.51 -5.23 -3.99
CA LEU A 272 -27.90 -5.51 -4.34
C LEU A 272 -28.83 -5.20 -3.16
N PRO A 273 -30.04 -4.69 -3.42
CA PRO A 273 -31.04 -4.53 -2.38
C PRO A 273 -31.52 -5.90 -1.86
N TRP A 274 -32.07 -5.91 -0.64
CA TRP A 274 -32.59 -7.11 0.01
C TRP A 274 -33.56 -7.91 -0.87
N ALA A 275 -34.44 -7.24 -1.62
CA ALA A 275 -35.42 -7.89 -2.48
C ALA A 275 -34.77 -8.81 -3.53
N ASP A 276 -33.68 -8.36 -4.14
CA ASP A 276 -32.96 -9.13 -5.16
C ASP A 276 -32.17 -10.29 -4.53
N VAL A 277 -31.54 -10.03 -3.37
CA VAL A 277 -30.81 -11.07 -2.63
C VAL A 277 -31.75 -12.15 -2.11
N ARG A 278 -32.92 -11.77 -1.60
CA ARG A 278 -33.98 -12.69 -1.19
C ARG A 278 -34.43 -13.56 -2.36
N LYS A 279 -34.66 -12.95 -3.53
CA LYS A 279 -35.05 -13.67 -4.75
C LYS A 279 -34.00 -14.68 -5.17
N GLU A 280 -32.72 -14.33 -5.13
CA GLU A 280 -31.63 -15.28 -5.40
C GLU A 280 -31.64 -16.45 -4.41
N MET A 281 -31.84 -16.18 -3.12
CA MET A 281 -31.91 -17.23 -2.10
C MET A 281 -33.07 -18.21 -2.34
N THR A 282 -34.24 -17.71 -2.73
CA THR A 282 -35.44 -18.55 -2.94
C THR A 282 -35.43 -19.22 -4.32
N ASP A 283 -35.28 -18.44 -5.38
CA ASP A 283 -35.56 -18.87 -6.75
C ASP A 283 -34.39 -19.65 -7.35
N GLU A 284 -33.15 -19.25 -7.02
CA GLU A 284 -31.94 -19.86 -7.61
C GLU A 284 -31.29 -20.88 -6.67
N LYS A 285 -31.30 -20.61 -5.37
CA LYS A 285 -30.65 -21.46 -4.34
C LYS A 285 -31.63 -22.39 -3.62
N GLY A 286 -32.92 -22.26 -3.89
CA GLY A 286 -33.97 -23.15 -3.40
C GLY A 286 -34.14 -23.10 -1.88
N LEU A 287 -33.91 -21.95 -1.25
CA LEU A 287 -34.21 -21.74 0.16
C LEU A 287 -35.70 -21.48 0.36
N ASP A 288 -36.27 -21.97 1.45
CA ASP A 288 -37.65 -21.65 1.81
C ASP A 288 -37.82 -20.13 2.04
N ALA A 289 -38.93 -19.58 1.57
CA ALA A 289 -39.19 -18.15 1.61
C ALA A 289 -39.28 -17.59 3.04
N GLU A 290 -39.87 -18.35 3.98
CA GLU A 290 -39.97 -17.92 5.37
C GLU A 290 -38.59 -17.96 6.05
N VAL A 291 -37.75 -18.95 5.71
CA VAL A 291 -36.35 -18.98 6.16
C VAL A 291 -35.61 -17.75 5.65
N ALA A 292 -35.75 -17.41 4.36
CA ALA A 292 -35.13 -16.22 3.78
C ALA A 292 -35.59 -14.93 4.49
N ASP A 293 -36.89 -14.80 4.78
CA ASP A 293 -37.44 -13.64 5.49
C ASP A 293 -36.91 -13.51 6.93
N ARG A 294 -36.74 -14.63 7.65
CA ARG A 294 -36.08 -14.62 8.98
C ARG A 294 -34.62 -14.19 8.90
N ILE A 295 -33.88 -14.64 7.89
CA ILE A 295 -32.49 -14.17 7.66
C ILE A 295 -32.48 -12.65 7.44
N GLY A 296 -33.40 -12.15 6.60
CA GLY A 296 -33.52 -10.74 6.25
C GLY A 296 -33.73 -9.81 7.43
N GLN A 297 -34.40 -10.28 8.48
CA GLN A 297 -34.58 -9.51 9.72
C GLN A 297 -33.24 -9.16 10.37
N TRP A 298 -32.20 -9.99 10.18
CA TRP A 298 -30.89 -9.84 10.82
C TRP A 298 -29.84 -9.26 9.88
N VAL A 299 -29.66 -9.83 8.68
CA VAL A 299 -28.50 -9.53 7.82
C VAL A 299 -28.48 -8.10 7.27
N VAL A 300 -29.61 -7.38 7.34
CA VAL A 300 -29.68 -5.96 6.94
C VAL A 300 -29.26 -5.00 8.06
N GLN A 301 -29.05 -5.50 9.28
CA GLN A 301 -28.72 -4.68 10.43
C GLN A 301 -27.21 -4.39 10.49
N LYS A 302 -26.90 -3.15 10.89
CA LYS A 302 -25.54 -2.66 11.15
C LYS A 302 -25.55 -1.75 12.37
N GLY A 303 -24.47 -1.74 13.14
CA GLY A 303 -24.34 -0.95 14.36
C GLY A 303 -22.96 -1.12 15.00
N LYS A 304 -22.90 -1.04 16.32
CA LYS A 304 -21.72 -1.33 17.14
C LYS A 304 -22.13 -2.18 18.35
N ARG A 305 -21.91 -1.68 19.57
CA ARG A 305 -22.30 -2.34 20.82
C ARG A 305 -23.81 -2.48 20.95
N ASP A 306 -24.58 -1.50 20.48
CA ASP A 306 -26.04 -1.52 20.46
C ASP A 306 -26.61 -2.73 19.68
N LEU A 307 -26.01 -3.04 18.53
CA LEU A 307 -26.39 -4.22 17.75
C LEU A 307 -25.98 -5.51 18.46
N LEU A 308 -24.80 -5.54 19.09
CA LEU A 308 -24.35 -6.70 19.86
C LEU A 308 -25.28 -6.99 21.06
N GLU A 309 -25.68 -5.96 21.80
CA GLU A 309 -26.65 -6.04 22.90
C GLU A 309 -28.01 -6.54 22.40
N LYS A 310 -28.47 -6.04 21.24
CA LYS A 310 -29.70 -6.50 20.61
C LYS A 310 -29.66 -7.99 20.25
N LEU A 311 -28.54 -8.48 19.73
CA LEU A 311 -28.39 -9.92 19.43
C LEU A 311 -28.38 -10.77 20.71
N ARG A 312 -27.74 -10.28 21.79
CA ARG A 312 -27.73 -10.94 23.10
C ARG A 312 -29.10 -10.94 23.80
N ALA A 313 -29.98 -10.02 23.47
CA ALA A 313 -31.33 -9.97 24.03
C ALA A 313 -32.29 -10.99 23.40
N ASP A 314 -31.98 -11.50 22.20
CA ASP A 314 -32.78 -12.53 21.55
C ASP A 314 -32.45 -13.92 22.11
N GLU A 315 -33.43 -14.58 22.71
CA GLU A 315 -33.25 -15.88 23.38
C GLU A 315 -32.84 -16.99 22.41
N LYS A 316 -33.32 -16.97 21.15
CA LYS A 316 -33.01 -18.01 20.17
C LYS A 316 -31.57 -17.89 19.68
N LEU A 317 -31.14 -16.65 19.39
CA LEU A 317 -29.77 -16.36 19.01
C LEU A 317 -28.79 -16.66 20.14
N SER A 318 -29.10 -16.22 21.36
CA SER A 318 -28.26 -16.39 22.55
C SER A 318 -28.20 -17.84 23.04
N GLY A 319 -29.21 -18.65 22.72
CA GLY A 319 -29.23 -20.09 22.99
C GLY A 319 -28.27 -20.88 22.10
N ASN A 320 -27.79 -20.33 20.98
CA ASN A 320 -26.79 -20.97 20.13
C ASN A 320 -25.38 -20.80 20.70
N ALA A 321 -24.73 -21.89 21.10
CA ALA A 321 -23.42 -21.85 21.75
C ALA A 321 -22.30 -21.23 20.88
N SER A 322 -22.30 -21.50 19.57
CA SER A 322 -21.34 -20.93 18.64
C SER A 322 -21.53 -19.41 18.54
N MET A 323 -22.78 -18.98 18.36
CA MET A 323 -23.13 -17.56 18.28
C MET A 323 -22.78 -16.82 19.57
N LYS A 324 -23.09 -17.41 20.74
CA LYS A 324 -22.72 -16.85 22.04
C LYS A 324 -21.21 -16.60 22.13
N GLN A 325 -20.39 -17.58 21.76
CA GLN A 325 -18.94 -17.39 21.73
C GLN A 325 -18.53 -16.27 20.79
N GLY A 326 -19.12 -16.16 19.59
CA GLY A 326 -18.83 -15.06 18.68
C GLY A 326 -19.23 -13.68 19.24
N MET A 327 -20.32 -13.60 20.00
CA MET A 327 -20.73 -12.38 20.69
C MET A 327 -19.77 -12.02 21.84
N ASP A 328 -19.33 -13.01 22.61
CA ASP A 328 -18.33 -12.85 23.68
C ASP A 328 -16.99 -12.38 23.11
N ASP A 329 -16.57 -12.94 21.97
CA ASP A 329 -15.39 -12.51 21.21
C ASP A 329 -15.54 -11.02 20.79
N LEU A 330 -16.69 -10.61 20.21
CA LEU A 330 -16.89 -9.22 19.79
C LEU A 330 -16.98 -8.20 20.93
N GLU A 331 -17.51 -8.60 22.09
CA GLU A 331 -17.56 -7.73 23.27
C GLU A 331 -16.15 -7.36 23.74
N VAL A 332 -15.28 -8.36 23.90
CA VAL A 332 -13.86 -8.18 24.24
C VAL A 332 -13.14 -7.36 23.18
N LEU A 333 -13.41 -7.64 21.89
CA LEU A 333 -12.82 -6.88 20.79
C LEU A 333 -13.19 -5.38 20.89
N PHE A 334 -14.46 -5.03 21.15
CA PHE A 334 -14.85 -3.63 21.28
C PHE A 334 -14.16 -2.92 22.43
N ASP A 335 -13.97 -3.59 23.58
CA ASP A 335 -13.22 -3.02 24.72
C ASP A 335 -11.77 -2.70 24.32
N TYR A 336 -11.11 -3.61 23.60
CA TYR A 336 -9.74 -3.37 23.12
C TYR A 336 -9.66 -2.29 22.06
N LEU A 337 -10.65 -2.19 21.17
CA LEU A 337 -10.69 -1.14 20.16
C LEU A 337 -10.92 0.24 20.77
N GLU A 338 -11.64 0.35 21.89
CA GLU A 338 -11.74 1.59 22.66
C GLU A 338 -10.40 1.96 23.28
N ALA A 339 -9.71 1.00 23.91
CA ALA A 339 -8.37 1.21 24.47
C ALA A 339 -7.35 1.65 23.41
N PHE A 340 -7.47 1.14 22.18
CA PHE A 340 -6.63 1.52 21.04
C PHE A 340 -7.11 2.77 20.28
N ASN A 341 -8.22 3.39 20.70
CA ASN A 341 -8.86 4.50 19.97
C ASN A 341 -9.11 4.16 18.49
N ALA A 342 -9.53 2.92 18.22
CA ALA A 342 -9.69 2.33 16.90
C ALA A 342 -11.15 1.97 16.55
N LEU A 343 -12.09 2.15 17.50
CA LEU A 343 -13.51 1.83 17.31
C LEU A 343 -14.27 2.82 16.40
N GLY A 344 -13.75 4.03 16.21
CA GLY A 344 -14.40 5.12 15.47
C GLY A 344 -14.99 4.69 14.12
N PRO A 345 -14.16 4.22 13.16
CA PRO A 345 -14.60 3.85 11.81
C PRO A 345 -15.18 2.43 11.70
N VAL A 346 -15.29 1.68 12.80
CA VAL A 346 -15.82 0.30 12.76
C VAL A 346 -17.34 0.31 12.64
N SER A 347 -17.87 -0.57 11.80
CA SER A 347 -19.30 -0.86 11.66
C SER A 347 -19.48 -2.36 11.79
N PHE A 348 -20.11 -2.83 12.88
CA PHE A 348 -20.56 -4.22 12.97
C PHE A 348 -21.72 -4.40 11.99
N ASP A 349 -21.49 -5.18 10.93
CA ASP A 349 -22.36 -5.27 9.77
C ASP A 349 -22.65 -6.75 9.47
N LEU A 350 -23.88 -7.18 9.74
CA LEU A 350 -24.28 -8.59 9.59
C LEU A 350 -24.41 -9.03 8.12
N SER A 351 -24.40 -8.08 7.18
CA SER A 351 -24.35 -8.38 5.74
C SER A 351 -22.96 -8.83 5.28
N LEU A 352 -21.91 -8.54 6.05
CA LEU A 352 -20.54 -8.93 5.72
C LEU A 352 -20.38 -10.45 5.88
N ALA A 353 -20.65 -11.17 4.79
CA ALA A 353 -20.50 -12.61 4.68
C ALA A 353 -19.31 -13.00 3.78
N ARG A 354 -18.52 -12.00 3.38
CA ARG A 354 -17.37 -12.11 2.48
C ARG A 354 -16.27 -12.94 3.12
N GLY A 355 -15.66 -13.81 2.34
CA GLY A 355 -14.45 -14.47 2.79
C GLY A 355 -14.08 -15.67 1.95
N LEU A 356 -12.78 -15.89 1.82
CA LEU A 356 -12.26 -17.17 1.40
C LEU A 356 -12.70 -18.20 2.45
N ASP A 357 -12.96 -19.43 2.01
CA ASP A 357 -13.56 -20.53 2.81
C ASP A 357 -12.78 -20.89 4.09
N TYR A 358 -11.65 -20.21 4.36
CA TYR A 358 -10.75 -20.48 5.47
C TYR A 358 -10.95 -19.62 6.73
N TYR A 359 -11.78 -18.56 6.71
CA TYR A 359 -12.00 -17.75 7.92
C TYR A 359 -12.77 -18.52 9.00
N SER A 360 -12.30 -18.46 10.25
CA SER A 360 -12.85 -19.17 11.42
C SER A 360 -13.43 -18.24 12.49
N GLY A 361 -13.13 -16.94 12.43
CA GLY A 361 -13.51 -15.97 13.46
C GLY A 361 -13.98 -14.64 12.88
N CYS A 362 -13.40 -13.54 13.37
CA CYS A 362 -13.64 -12.19 12.86
C CYS A 362 -13.33 -12.07 11.37
N ILE A 363 -14.13 -11.29 10.66
CA ILE A 363 -13.95 -10.89 9.26
C ILE A 363 -14.08 -9.37 9.20
N TRP A 364 -13.23 -8.73 8.43
CA TRP A 364 -13.33 -7.29 8.19
C TRP A 364 -13.09 -6.92 6.74
N GLU A 365 -13.77 -5.86 6.31
CA GLU A 365 -13.65 -5.27 4.99
C GLU A 365 -13.67 -3.74 5.09
N VAL A 366 -12.74 -3.09 4.42
CA VAL A 366 -12.63 -1.63 4.42
C VAL A 366 -13.22 -1.08 3.13
N VAL A 367 -14.20 -0.20 3.30
CA VAL A 367 -14.93 0.45 2.21
C VAL A 367 -14.82 1.97 2.31
N THR A 368 -14.99 2.62 1.16
CA THR A 368 -15.07 4.08 0.99
C THR A 368 -16.33 4.43 0.24
N GLU A 369 -16.66 5.72 0.12
CA GLU A 369 -17.80 6.18 -0.70
C GLU A 369 -17.75 5.64 -2.15
N GLY A 370 -16.55 5.56 -2.75
CA GLY A 370 -16.35 5.02 -4.10
C GLY A 370 -16.34 3.49 -4.20
N SER A 371 -16.48 2.76 -3.09
CA SER A 371 -16.44 1.30 -3.09
C SER A 371 -17.71 0.68 -3.68
N ALA A 372 -18.87 1.32 -3.49
CA ALA A 372 -20.13 0.89 -4.07
C ALA A 372 -20.27 1.37 -5.54
N PRO A 373 -21.09 0.71 -6.38
CA PRO A 373 -21.47 1.24 -7.69
C PRO A 373 -22.14 2.61 -7.55
N SER A 374 -22.01 3.48 -8.55
CA SER A 374 -22.79 4.72 -8.57
C SER A 374 -24.26 4.35 -8.68
N GLN A 375 -25.06 4.62 -7.63
CA GLN A 375 -26.50 4.46 -7.73
C GLN A 375 -27.02 5.50 -8.73
N THR A 376 -27.48 5.04 -9.89
CA THR A 376 -28.41 5.86 -10.68
C THR A 376 -29.66 6.01 -9.83
N PRO A 377 -30.18 7.23 -9.59
CA PRO A 377 -31.43 7.40 -8.85
C PRO A 377 -32.50 6.50 -9.44
N ALA A 378 -33.24 5.81 -8.55
CA ALA A 378 -34.39 5.02 -8.93
C ALA A 378 -35.27 5.83 -9.90
N ALA A 379 -35.64 5.20 -11.02
CA ALA A 379 -36.41 5.84 -12.06
C ALA A 379 -37.70 6.45 -11.50
N GLU A 380 -37.76 7.79 -11.42
CA GLU A 380 -39.02 8.48 -11.66
C GLU A 380 -39.40 8.22 -13.12
N GLU A 381 -40.67 7.92 -13.33
CA GLU A 381 -41.26 7.55 -14.62
C GLU A 381 -40.91 8.58 -15.72
N VAL A 382 -39.87 8.29 -16.51
CA VAL A 382 -39.60 9.05 -17.72
C VAL A 382 -40.43 8.47 -18.85
N VAL A 383 -41.47 9.22 -19.20
CA VAL A 383 -42.36 9.02 -20.35
C VAL A 383 -41.55 8.66 -21.60
N ALA A 384 -42.02 7.62 -22.31
CA ALA A 384 -41.36 7.00 -23.44
C ALA A 384 -41.00 7.99 -24.57
N ALA A 385 -39.71 8.05 -24.91
CA ALA A 385 -39.21 8.57 -26.18
C ALA A 385 -38.72 7.41 -27.08
N PRO A 386 -38.77 7.55 -28.42
CA PRO A 386 -38.87 6.40 -29.32
C PRO A 386 -37.56 5.63 -29.47
N LYS A 387 -37.69 4.30 -29.45
CA LYS A 387 -36.62 3.31 -29.64
C LYS A 387 -35.84 3.56 -30.94
N LYS A 388 -34.61 4.07 -30.83
CA LYS A 388 -33.59 3.82 -31.86
C LYS A 388 -33.15 2.36 -31.75
N LYS A 389 -33.25 1.64 -32.87
CA LYS A 389 -32.93 0.21 -33.02
C LYS A 389 -31.62 -0.15 -32.32
N GLY A 390 -31.72 -1.10 -31.39
CA GLY A 390 -30.64 -1.53 -30.52
C GLY A 390 -29.45 -2.11 -31.31
N LYS A 391 -28.27 -1.59 -31.00
CA LYS A 391 -27.04 -2.37 -31.13
C LYS A 391 -27.02 -3.30 -29.92
N LYS A 392 -27.32 -4.58 -30.16
CA LYS A 392 -27.18 -5.66 -29.18
C LYS A 392 -25.73 -5.59 -28.65
N SER A 393 -25.53 -5.16 -27.41
CA SER A 393 -24.22 -5.22 -26.76
C SER A 393 -23.89 -6.68 -26.53
N THR A 394 -23.24 -7.28 -27.51
CA THR A 394 -22.41 -8.47 -27.29
C THR A 394 -21.26 -7.98 -26.42
N THR A 395 -21.43 -8.00 -25.10
CA THR A 395 -20.32 -7.80 -24.18
C THR A 395 -19.36 -8.95 -24.42
N ASN A 396 -18.27 -8.67 -25.14
CA ASN A 396 -17.21 -9.63 -25.26
C ASN A 396 -16.69 -9.88 -23.83
N PRO A 397 -16.62 -11.13 -23.33
CA PRO A 397 -15.92 -11.41 -22.08
C PRO A 397 -14.47 -10.91 -22.10
N ASP A 398 -13.96 -10.47 -23.25
CA ASP A 398 -12.67 -9.83 -23.40
C ASP A 398 -12.56 -8.32 -23.17
N ASP A 399 -13.66 -7.59 -22.96
CA ASP A 399 -13.63 -6.13 -22.80
C ASP A 399 -13.31 -5.66 -21.36
N ASP A 400 -12.54 -4.58 -21.24
CA ASP A 400 -12.29 -3.87 -19.97
C ASP A 400 -13.59 -3.19 -19.50
N ARG A 401 -14.03 -3.48 -18.26
CA ARG A 401 -15.30 -2.98 -17.71
C ARG A 401 -15.14 -1.69 -16.90
N SER A 402 -14.07 -0.94 -17.15
CA SER A 402 -13.80 0.36 -16.54
C SER A 402 -15.01 1.32 -16.58
N ASP A 403 -15.71 1.37 -17.73
CA ASP A 403 -16.85 2.28 -17.94
C ASP A 403 -18.20 1.73 -17.46
N ASP A 404 -18.23 0.53 -16.88
CA ASP A 404 -19.47 -0.12 -16.44
C ASP A 404 -19.97 0.51 -15.11
N PRO A 405 -21.09 1.26 -15.10
CA PRO A 405 -21.55 1.94 -13.89
C PRO A 405 -22.00 0.97 -12.78
N ALA A 406 -22.24 -0.30 -13.10
CA ALA A 406 -22.56 -1.34 -12.12
C ALA A 406 -21.32 -1.81 -11.32
N ILE A 407 -20.12 -1.33 -11.67
CA ILE A 407 -18.86 -1.67 -10.97
C ILE A 407 -18.39 -0.45 -10.17
N GLY A 408 -18.33 -0.57 -8.84
CA GLY A 408 -17.60 0.39 -7.98
C GLY A 408 -16.11 0.07 -7.91
N VAL A 409 -15.33 0.87 -7.16
CA VAL A 409 -13.91 0.55 -6.89
C VAL A 409 -13.78 -0.75 -6.07
N GLY A 410 -14.82 -1.12 -5.32
CA GLY A 410 -14.79 -2.24 -4.38
C GLY A 410 -14.04 -1.89 -3.10
N SER A 411 -13.91 -2.86 -2.20
CA SER A 411 -13.19 -2.68 -0.94
C SER A 411 -11.69 -2.45 -1.16
N VAL A 412 -11.11 -1.61 -0.31
CA VAL A 412 -9.70 -1.20 -0.39
C VAL A 412 -8.78 -2.05 0.48
N ALA A 413 -9.33 -2.76 1.46
CA ALA A 413 -8.63 -3.76 2.25
C ALA A 413 -9.64 -4.80 2.78
N ALA A 414 -9.18 -6.03 3.02
CA ALA A 414 -10.00 -7.09 3.60
C ALA A 414 -9.14 -8.12 4.34
N GLY A 415 -9.72 -8.77 5.35
CA GLY A 415 -9.00 -9.73 6.18
C GLY A 415 -9.89 -10.41 7.20
N GLY A 416 -9.26 -11.12 8.13
CA GLY A 416 -9.96 -11.85 9.19
C GLY A 416 -9.07 -12.87 9.90
N ARG A 417 -9.69 -13.64 10.79
CA ARG A 417 -9.09 -14.75 11.54
C ARG A 417 -9.29 -16.09 10.83
N TYR A 418 -8.23 -16.89 10.71
CA TYR A 418 -8.17 -18.12 9.91
C TYR A 418 -7.34 -19.23 10.58
N ASP A 419 -7.80 -19.73 11.72
CA ASP A 419 -6.98 -20.58 12.60
C ASP A 419 -6.63 -21.96 12.02
N ASN A 420 -7.42 -22.43 11.06
CA ASN A 420 -7.33 -23.80 10.54
C ASN A 420 -6.40 -23.94 9.33
N LEU A 421 -6.00 -22.83 8.69
CA LEU A 421 -5.34 -22.88 7.38
C LEU A 421 -3.94 -23.52 7.46
N VAL A 422 -3.15 -23.19 8.48
CA VAL A 422 -1.80 -23.76 8.68
C VAL A 422 -1.87 -25.26 8.95
N GLY A 423 -2.86 -25.69 9.72
CA GLY A 423 -3.08 -27.09 10.06
C GLY A 423 -3.23 -27.98 8.82
N MET A 424 -3.84 -27.45 7.75
CA MET A 424 -4.02 -28.15 6.47
C MET A 424 -2.71 -28.53 5.76
N PHE A 425 -1.60 -27.83 6.05
CA PHE A 425 -0.29 -28.08 5.43
C PHE A 425 0.67 -28.84 6.36
N SER A 426 0.38 -28.89 7.66
CA SER A 426 1.31 -29.43 8.67
C SER A 426 1.48 -30.97 8.64
N GLY A 427 0.55 -31.68 8.00
CA GLY A 427 0.44 -33.15 8.07
C GLY A 427 0.11 -33.69 9.48
N ARG A 428 -0.16 -32.80 10.45
CA ARG A 428 -0.42 -33.13 11.86
C ARG A 428 -1.85 -32.80 12.31
N GLY A 429 -2.72 -32.41 11.39
CA GLY A 429 -4.09 -32.01 11.66
C GLY A 429 -4.15 -30.93 12.75
N ASP A 430 -5.03 -31.12 13.73
CA ASP A 430 -5.29 -30.17 14.81
C ASP A 430 -4.06 -29.87 15.67
N LYS A 431 -3.13 -30.83 15.80
CA LYS A 431 -1.88 -30.64 16.58
C LYS A 431 -0.85 -29.75 15.87
N GLY A 432 -1.07 -29.43 14.59
CA GLY A 432 -0.25 -28.52 13.80
C GLY A 432 -0.95 -27.19 13.51
N GLN A 433 -2.10 -26.91 14.14
CA GLN A 433 -2.77 -25.63 13.98
C GLN A 433 -1.94 -24.50 14.59
N ILE A 434 -1.82 -23.42 13.82
CA ILE A 434 -1.27 -22.15 14.28
C ILE A 434 -2.36 -21.12 13.99
N PRO A 435 -3.05 -20.62 15.04
CA PRO A 435 -4.02 -19.55 14.93
C PRO A 435 -3.42 -18.33 14.24
N CYS A 436 -4.17 -17.75 13.31
CA CYS A 436 -3.72 -16.62 12.50
C CYS A 436 -4.83 -15.59 12.34
N CYS A 437 -4.48 -14.32 12.32
CA CYS A 437 -5.35 -13.25 11.84
C CYS A 437 -4.55 -12.24 11.03
N GLY A 438 -5.18 -11.60 10.05
CA GLY A 438 -4.48 -10.62 9.23
C GLY A 438 -5.36 -9.78 8.33
N ILE A 439 -4.69 -8.93 7.55
CA ILE A 439 -5.28 -7.93 6.66
C ILE A 439 -4.47 -7.86 5.37
N SER A 440 -5.15 -7.75 4.24
CA SER A 440 -4.57 -7.44 2.93
C SER A 440 -5.06 -6.07 2.45
N PHE A 441 -4.15 -5.15 2.14
CA PHE A 441 -4.49 -3.87 1.48
C PHE A 441 -4.37 -4.00 -0.04
N GLY A 442 -5.44 -3.63 -0.75
CA GLY A 442 -5.50 -3.59 -2.21
C GLY A 442 -4.90 -2.30 -2.74
N VAL A 443 -3.57 -2.26 -2.89
CA VAL A 443 -2.80 -1.05 -3.24
C VAL A 443 -3.29 -0.40 -4.52
N ASP A 444 -3.67 -1.20 -5.51
CA ASP A 444 -4.12 -0.71 -6.81
C ASP A 444 -5.43 0.07 -6.74
N ARG A 445 -6.35 -0.33 -5.85
CA ARG A 445 -7.59 0.42 -5.59
C ARG A 445 -7.31 1.68 -4.78
N ILE A 446 -6.45 1.57 -3.77
CA ILE A 446 -5.99 2.72 -2.97
C ILE A 446 -5.35 3.78 -3.88
N PHE A 447 -4.48 3.34 -4.80
CA PHE A 447 -3.84 4.16 -5.81
C PHE A 447 -4.87 4.87 -6.70
N SER A 448 -5.85 4.14 -7.25
CA SER A 448 -6.89 4.76 -8.10
C SER A 448 -7.66 5.85 -7.34
N ILE A 449 -8.04 5.61 -6.08
CA ILE A 449 -8.75 6.60 -5.27
C ILE A 449 -7.86 7.82 -4.96
N ILE A 450 -6.60 7.62 -4.57
CA ILE A 450 -5.65 8.71 -4.32
C ILE A 450 -5.47 9.54 -5.58
N LYS A 451 -5.28 8.89 -6.74
CA LYS A 451 -5.12 9.58 -8.02
C LYS A 451 -6.33 10.45 -8.36
N THR A 452 -7.54 9.91 -8.26
CA THR A 452 -8.78 10.69 -8.50
C THR A 452 -8.90 11.89 -7.53
N ARG A 453 -8.57 11.71 -6.25
CA ARG A 453 -8.57 12.82 -5.27
C ARG A 453 -7.53 13.89 -5.61
N MET A 454 -6.33 13.49 -6.02
CA MET A 454 -5.27 14.41 -6.44
C MET A 454 -5.60 15.16 -7.73
N GLU A 455 -6.30 14.53 -8.67
CA GLU A 455 -6.75 15.19 -9.90
C GLU A 455 -7.87 16.21 -9.64
N ALA A 456 -8.69 15.99 -8.60
CA ALA A 456 -9.72 16.93 -8.16
C ALA A 456 -9.15 18.13 -7.38
N ASP A 457 -8.04 17.95 -6.66
CA ASP A 457 -7.38 19.01 -5.89
C ASP A 457 -6.45 19.86 -6.76
N LYS A 458 -6.95 21.02 -7.21
CA LYS A 458 -6.19 22.00 -8.00
C LYS A 458 -5.07 22.70 -7.21
N THR A 459 -4.99 22.51 -5.90
CA THR A 459 -3.98 23.13 -5.02
C THR A 459 -2.84 22.18 -4.66
N ALA A 460 -2.94 20.90 -5.04
CA ALA A 460 -1.93 19.90 -4.75
C ALA A 460 -0.59 20.24 -5.41
N ALA A 461 0.49 20.19 -4.62
CA ALA A 461 1.84 20.38 -5.12
C ALA A 461 2.17 19.34 -6.21
N ALA A 462 2.91 19.76 -7.24
CA ALA A 462 3.30 18.88 -8.33
C ALA A 462 4.13 17.69 -7.81
N VAL A 463 3.72 16.47 -8.15
CA VAL A 463 4.49 15.26 -7.84
C VAL A 463 5.76 15.26 -8.66
N ARG A 464 6.91 15.29 -7.98
CA ARG A 464 8.23 15.18 -8.59
C ARG A 464 8.46 13.74 -9.08
N LEU A 465 9.06 13.61 -10.26
CA LEU A 465 9.35 12.31 -10.87
C LEU A 465 10.63 11.67 -10.35
N ASN A 466 11.51 12.47 -9.76
CA ASN A 466 12.76 12.03 -9.17
C ASN A 466 13.07 12.88 -7.93
N ASP A 467 14.03 12.39 -7.15
CA ASP A 467 14.48 13.03 -5.92
C ASP A 467 15.72 13.91 -6.12
N VAL A 468 16.03 14.37 -7.34
CA VAL A 468 17.23 15.17 -7.58
C VAL A 468 17.16 16.46 -6.76
N ASP A 469 18.09 16.65 -5.85
CA ASP A 469 18.18 17.80 -4.97
C ASP A 469 18.80 19.01 -5.69
N VAL A 470 19.79 18.74 -6.55
CA VAL A 470 20.60 19.78 -7.20
C VAL A 470 20.81 19.50 -8.68
N PHE A 471 20.55 20.49 -9.52
CA PHE A 471 20.89 20.43 -10.94
C PHE A 471 22.15 21.26 -11.23
N VAL A 472 23.21 20.62 -11.70
CA VAL A 472 24.49 21.27 -12.02
C VAL A 472 24.45 21.83 -13.44
N MET A 473 24.59 23.15 -13.53
CA MET A 473 24.47 23.93 -14.75
C MET A 473 25.76 24.68 -15.04
N ALA A 474 26.00 25.00 -16.31
CA ALA A 474 27.06 25.92 -16.69
C ALA A 474 26.60 26.91 -17.76
N PHE A 475 27.16 28.11 -17.72
CA PHE A 475 27.03 29.12 -18.77
C PHE A 475 28.37 29.82 -18.98
N GLY A 476 28.51 30.49 -20.12
CA GLY A 476 29.72 31.23 -20.46
C GLY A 476 29.57 32.02 -21.75
N GLY A 477 30.55 32.86 -22.04
CA GLY A 477 30.53 33.80 -23.15
C GLY A 477 31.07 33.22 -24.47
N ALA A 478 31.67 34.09 -25.28
CA ALA A 478 32.35 33.70 -26.50
C ALA A 478 33.55 32.80 -26.16
N GLY A 479 33.58 31.57 -26.69
CA GLY A 479 34.62 30.57 -26.39
C GLY A 479 34.20 29.47 -25.40
N PHE A 480 33.04 29.61 -24.75
CA PHE A 480 32.52 28.63 -23.77
C PHE A 480 32.44 27.22 -24.35
N LYS A 481 33.12 26.27 -23.69
CA LYS A 481 33.16 24.84 -24.06
C LYS A 481 32.18 23.96 -23.28
N GLY A 482 31.33 24.57 -22.44
CA GLY A 482 30.29 23.85 -21.69
C GLY A 482 30.70 23.34 -20.31
N LEU A 483 31.97 23.51 -19.93
CA LEU A 483 32.54 23.14 -18.63
C LEU A 483 32.15 21.70 -18.20
N LEU A 484 32.19 20.74 -19.13
CA LEU A 484 31.70 19.38 -18.87
C LEU A 484 32.50 18.70 -17.75
N LYS A 485 33.83 18.80 -17.77
CA LYS A 485 34.68 18.14 -16.77
C LYS A 485 34.45 18.73 -15.38
N GLU A 486 34.25 20.03 -15.32
CA GLU A 486 34.01 20.79 -14.10
C GLU A 486 32.62 20.47 -13.54
N ARG A 487 31.58 20.42 -14.40
CA ARG A 487 30.25 19.96 -13.99
C ARG A 487 30.27 18.53 -13.47
N MET A 488 31.00 17.63 -14.13
CA MET A 488 31.19 16.25 -13.65
C MET A 488 31.91 16.20 -12.31
N SER A 489 32.94 17.03 -12.13
CA SER A 489 33.67 17.13 -10.84
C SER A 489 32.76 17.60 -9.72
N ILE A 490 31.94 18.63 -9.95
CA ILE A 490 30.97 19.12 -8.97
C ILE A 490 29.91 18.06 -8.66
N ALA A 491 29.36 17.40 -9.68
CA ALA A 491 28.40 16.32 -9.49
C ALA A 491 29.00 15.17 -8.66
N SER A 492 30.25 14.78 -8.93
CA SER A 492 30.98 13.79 -8.13
C SER A 492 31.09 14.21 -6.67
N THR A 493 31.54 15.44 -6.39
CA THR A 493 31.63 15.96 -5.02
C THR A 493 30.29 15.93 -4.28
N LEU A 494 29.19 16.27 -4.98
CA LEU A 494 27.84 16.22 -4.40
C LEU A 494 27.39 14.77 -4.14
N TRP A 495 27.62 13.85 -5.09
CA TRP A 495 27.32 12.43 -4.92
C TRP A 495 28.12 11.78 -3.79
N ASP A 496 29.42 12.07 -3.69
CA ASP A 496 30.30 11.61 -2.60
C ASP A 496 29.83 12.11 -1.23
N ALA A 497 29.14 13.25 -1.20
CA ALA A 497 28.51 13.80 -0.01
C ALA A 497 27.09 13.25 0.26
N GLY A 498 26.56 12.36 -0.58
CA GLY A 498 25.22 11.79 -0.47
C GLY A 498 24.08 12.69 -0.98
N ILE A 499 24.41 13.75 -1.72
CA ILE A 499 23.44 14.68 -2.31
C ILE A 499 23.02 14.17 -3.69
N LYS A 500 21.72 14.16 -3.98
CA LYS A 500 21.18 13.66 -5.24
C LYS A 500 21.36 14.74 -6.32
N ALA A 501 22.45 14.69 -7.08
CA ALA A 501 22.75 15.67 -8.13
C ALA A 501 22.55 15.13 -9.55
N GLU A 502 22.22 15.99 -10.51
CA GLU A 502 22.13 15.67 -11.93
C GLU A 502 22.67 16.81 -12.81
N PHE A 503 23.08 16.52 -14.06
CA PHE A 503 23.44 17.52 -15.07
C PHE A 503 23.08 17.00 -16.47
N LEU A 504 22.93 17.90 -17.44
CA LEU A 504 22.66 17.49 -18.83
C LEU A 504 23.86 16.80 -19.47
N TYR A 505 23.64 15.59 -20.02
CA TYR A 505 24.58 14.82 -20.85
C TYR A 505 24.79 15.44 -22.23
N LYS A 506 25.32 16.66 -22.23
CA LYS A 506 25.76 17.41 -23.40
C LYS A 506 27.07 18.09 -23.06
N VAL A 507 28.00 18.08 -24.00
CA VAL A 507 29.28 18.80 -23.86
C VAL A 507 29.00 20.29 -23.59
N LYS A 508 28.18 20.93 -24.44
CA LYS A 508 27.80 22.34 -24.35
C LYS A 508 26.27 22.51 -24.38
N PRO A 509 25.58 22.38 -23.23
CA PRO A 509 24.15 22.62 -23.16
C PRO A 509 23.82 24.12 -23.17
N LYS A 510 22.67 24.48 -23.75
CA LYS A 510 22.12 25.84 -23.63
C LYS A 510 21.58 26.04 -22.22
N LEU A 511 21.77 27.23 -21.63
CA LEU A 511 21.30 27.54 -20.28
C LEU A 511 19.78 27.33 -20.11
N GLN A 512 18.99 27.79 -21.08
CA GLN A 512 17.53 27.58 -21.10
C GLN A 512 17.14 26.09 -21.04
N ASN A 513 17.87 25.20 -21.73
CA ASN A 513 17.58 23.77 -21.70
C ASN A 513 17.93 23.13 -20.35
N GLN A 514 18.94 23.67 -19.64
CA GLN A 514 19.32 23.22 -18.31
C GLN A 514 18.25 23.60 -17.29
N PHE A 515 17.78 24.86 -17.32
CA PHE A 515 16.66 25.29 -16.47
C PHE A 515 15.39 24.50 -16.76
N LYS A 516 15.04 24.31 -18.04
CA LYS A 516 13.88 23.48 -18.41
C LYS A 516 14.00 22.06 -17.88
N ALA A 517 15.18 21.44 -17.93
CA ALA A 517 15.39 20.09 -17.39
C ALA A 517 15.23 20.04 -15.86
N ALA A 518 15.75 21.04 -15.14
CA ALA A 518 15.59 21.16 -13.70
C ALA A 518 14.12 21.41 -13.31
N GLU A 519 13.42 22.30 -14.02
CA GLU A 519 12.01 22.65 -13.78
C GLU A 519 11.07 21.48 -14.04
N VAL A 520 11.25 20.74 -15.15
CA VAL A 520 10.41 19.57 -15.49
C VAL A 520 10.47 18.49 -14.40
N ASN A 521 11.62 18.35 -13.73
CA ASN A 521 11.82 17.40 -12.64
C ASN A 521 11.53 17.99 -11.25
N GLY A 522 11.18 19.27 -11.17
CA GLY A 522 10.92 19.99 -9.92
C GLY A 522 12.13 20.04 -8.99
N VAL A 523 13.34 20.14 -9.53
CA VAL A 523 14.59 20.18 -8.75
C VAL A 523 14.63 21.48 -7.92
N PRO A 524 14.89 21.42 -6.60
CA PRO A 524 14.78 22.59 -5.73
C PRO A 524 15.95 23.57 -5.86
N PHE A 525 17.16 23.09 -6.18
CA PHE A 525 18.34 23.93 -6.29
C PHE A 525 19.11 23.71 -7.59
N ALA A 526 19.77 24.76 -8.07
CA ALA A 526 20.72 24.70 -9.17
C ALA A 526 22.10 25.19 -8.72
N VAL A 527 23.14 24.44 -9.07
CA VAL A 527 24.53 24.91 -8.96
C VAL A 527 24.96 25.41 -10.32
N VAL A 528 25.29 26.68 -10.44
CA VAL A 528 25.61 27.35 -11.71
C VAL A 528 27.09 27.70 -11.76
N LEU A 529 27.78 27.14 -12.75
CA LEU A 529 29.18 27.40 -13.06
C LEU A 529 29.27 28.48 -14.15
N GLY A 530 29.98 29.56 -13.85
CA GLY A 530 30.45 30.56 -14.82
C GLY A 530 31.98 30.54 -14.88
N GLU A 531 32.56 30.94 -16.01
CA GLU A 531 34.02 30.90 -16.22
C GLU A 531 34.77 31.79 -15.20
N ASP A 532 34.24 32.98 -14.91
CA ASP A 532 34.83 33.93 -13.97
C ASP A 532 34.70 33.46 -12.51
N GLU A 533 33.53 32.96 -12.10
CA GLU A 533 33.32 32.43 -10.75
C GLU A 533 34.23 31.23 -10.50
N LEU A 534 34.30 30.32 -11.48
CA LEU A 534 35.09 29.11 -11.37
C LEU A 534 36.60 29.42 -11.28
N ALA A 535 37.09 30.41 -12.03
CA ALA A 535 38.47 30.87 -11.95
C ALA A 535 38.83 31.39 -10.55
N ASN A 536 37.84 31.88 -9.80
CA ASN A 536 37.97 32.33 -8.41
C ASN A 536 37.66 31.22 -7.38
N GLY A 537 37.50 29.96 -7.81
CA GLY A 537 37.18 28.83 -6.93
C GLY A 537 35.75 28.83 -6.40
N LYS A 538 34.82 29.53 -7.07
CA LYS A 538 33.44 29.75 -6.63
C LYS A 538 32.41 29.26 -7.63
N VAL A 539 31.20 29.03 -7.15
CA VAL A 539 29.99 28.73 -7.94
C VAL A 539 28.80 29.48 -7.37
N LYS A 540 27.71 29.58 -8.13
CA LYS A 540 26.43 30.11 -7.62
C LYS A 540 25.48 28.98 -7.25
N ILE A 541 24.85 29.05 -6.08
CA ILE A 541 23.74 28.17 -5.71
C ILE A 541 22.44 28.98 -5.79
N LYS A 542 21.52 28.55 -6.66
CA LYS A 542 20.23 29.22 -6.90
C LYS A 542 19.08 28.33 -6.42
N GLU A 543 18.16 28.89 -5.64
CA GLU A 543 16.89 28.22 -5.33
C GLU A 543 15.90 28.42 -6.49
N MET A 544 15.29 27.30 -6.92
CA MET A 544 14.36 27.27 -8.04
C MET A 544 12.96 27.72 -7.60
N GLY A 545 12.27 28.48 -8.44
CA GLY A 545 10.88 28.88 -8.21
C GLY A 545 10.66 30.12 -7.33
N LEU A 546 11.72 30.81 -6.88
CA LEU A 546 11.60 32.08 -6.15
C LEU A 546 10.86 33.15 -6.98
N SER A 547 10.06 34.01 -6.33
CA SER A 547 9.37 35.12 -7.00
C SER A 547 10.33 36.21 -7.47
N ASP A 548 9.90 37.00 -8.45
CA ASP A 548 10.67 38.15 -8.90
C ASP A 548 10.81 39.18 -7.75
N GLY A 549 12.01 39.71 -7.56
CA GLY A 549 12.37 40.59 -6.44
C GLY A 549 12.89 39.89 -5.17
N HIS A 550 12.91 38.55 -5.10
CA HIS A 550 13.54 37.85 -3.99
C HIS A 550 15.07 38.09 -3.97
N PRO A 551 15.71 38.38 -2.82
CA PRO A 551 17.14 38.75 -2.77
C PRO A 551 18.07 37.65 -3.30
N GLU A 552 17.72 36.38 -3.09
CA GLU A 552 18.49 35.22 -3.59
C GLU A 552 18.05 34.74 -4.98
N LYS A 553 17.21 35.48 -5.70
CA LYS A 553 16.65 35.05 -7.00
C LYS A 553 17.76 34.67 -7.98
N GLU A 554 18.87 35.42 -8.04
CA GLU A 554 19.99 35.15 -8.94
C GLU A 554 21.03 34.16 -8.40
N GLY A 555 20.78 33.60 -7.22
CA GLY A 555 21.67 32.67 -6.53
C GLY A 555 22.77 33.37 -5.74
N VAL A 556 23.35 32.61 -4.81
CA VAL A 556 24.38 33.07 -3.86
C VAL A 556 25.73 32.48 -4.25
N LEU A 557 26.78 33.30 -4.21
CA LEU A 557 28.16 32.85 -4.45
C LEU A 557 28.68 32.03 -3.27
N VAL A 558 29.24 30.86 -3.58
CA VAL A 558 29.72 29.87 -2.61
C VAL A 558 31.06 29.32 -3.08
N ASP A 559 32.00 29.12 -2.15
CA ASP A 559 33.27 28.45 -2.44
C ASP A 559 33.05 26.98 -2.77
N ILE A 560 33.69 26.49 -3.83
CA ILE A 560 33.54 25.10 -4.30
C ILE A 560 33.94 24.10 -3.20
N ALA A 561 34.92 24.46 -2.37
CA ALA A 561 35.34 23.65 -1.23
C ALA A 561 34.21 23.38 -0.22
N ASN A 562 33.21 24.26 -0.12
CA ASN A 562 32.12 24.20 0.85
C ASN A 562 30.78 23.79 0.20
N ILE A 563 30.77 23.46 -1.09
CA ILE A 563 29.53 23.28 -1.86
C ILE A 563 28.62 22.20 -1.27
N ALA A 564 29.18 21.09 -0.82
CA ALA A 564 28.42 19.99 -0.26
C ALA A 564 27.74 20.37 1.06
N GLU A 565 28.44 21.12 1.92
CA GLU A 565 27.89 21.57 3.19
C GLU A 565 26.78 22.60 3.00
N GLU A 566 27.01 23.59 2.14
CA GLU A 566 26.05 24.65 1.85
C GLU A 566 24.75 24.07 1.25
N VAL A 567 24.86 23.14 0.29
CA VAL A 567 23.69 22.46 -0.27
C VAL A 567 22.93 21.68 0.81
N LYS A 568 23.62 20.95 1.70
CA LYS A 568 22.96 20.21 2.79
C LYS A 568 22.18 21.14 3.72
N GLN A 569 22.77 22.27 4.11
CA GLN A 569 22.11 23.25 4.97
C GLN A 569 20.86 23.84 4.31
N ARG A 570 20.94 24.16 3.01
CA ARG A 570 19.80 24.67 2.23
C ARG A 570 18.67 23.65 2.08
N LEU A 571 19.02 22.38 1.80
CA LEU A 571 18.04 21.30 1.73
C LEU A 571 17.35 21.06 3.08
N ALA A 572 18.10 21.10 4.19
CA ALA A 572 17.54 20.97 5.53
C ALA A 572 16.56 22.11 5.84
N ARG A 573 16.95 23.36 5.57
CA ARG A 573 16.09 24.54 5.76
C ARG A 573 14.81 24.46 4.94
N LYS A 574 14.91 24.06 3.67
CA LYS A 574 13.75 23.89 2.79
C LYS A 574 12.78 22.84 3.33
N LYS A 575 13.32 21.70 3.79
CA LYS A 575 12.52 20.62 4.38
C LYS A 575 11.77 21.06 5.64
N GLU A 576 12.39 21.90 6.48
CA GLU A 576 11.73 22.48 7.67
C GLU A 576 10.58 23.40 7.29
N LEU A 577 10.79 24.30 6.32
CA LEU A 577 9.76 25.20 5.79
C LEU A 577 8.58 24.44 5.17
N ASP A 578 8.87 23.43 4.34
CA ASP A 578 7.84 22.57 3.74
C ASP A 578 7.04 21.83 4.83
N GLY A 579 7.72 21.34 5.87
CA GLY A 579 7.10 20.69 7.02
C GLY A 579 6.17 21.59 7.83
N LEU A 580 6.55 22.86 8.05
CA LEU A 580 5.70 23.86 8.70
C LEU A 580 4.47 24.20 7.85
N THR A 581 4.66 24.35 6.55
CA THR A 581 3.58 24.65 5.60
C THR A 581 2.56 23.52 5.54
N MET A 582 3.01 22.25 5.54
CA MET A 582 2.13 21.08 5.62
C MET A 582 1.33 21.02 6.92
N LYS A 583 1.95 21.36 8.07
CA LYS A 583 1.23 21.43 9.36
C LYS A 583 0.19 22.55 9.38
N ALA A 584 0.48 23.70 8.79
CA ALA A 584 -0.45 24.83 8.69
C ALA A 584 -1.58 24.58 7.66
N GLY A 585 -1.29 23.91 6.54
CA GLY A 585 -2.27 23.49 5.54
C GLY A 585 -3.20 22.39 6.03
N GLY A 586 -2.70 21.47 6.87
CA GLY A 586 -3.51 20.46 7.57
C GLY A 586 -4.54 21.05 8.54
N LEU A 587 -4.38 22.31 8.97
CA LEU A 587 -5.39 23.05 9.73
C LEU A 587 -6.49 23.69 8.85
N ARG A 588 -6.27 23.84 7.53
CA ARG A 588 -7.19 24.56 6.63
C ARG A 588 -8.20 23.69 5.89
N VAL A 589 -8.19 22.36 6.08
CA VAL A 589 -9.15 21.46 5.41
C VAL A 589 -9.87 20.59 6.43
N VAL A 590 -10.87 21.19 7.09
CA VAL A 590 -12.05 20.48 7.58
C VAL A 590 -13.23 21.42 7.40
N HIS A 591 -13.98 21.24 6.31
CA HIS A 591 -15.45 21.30 6.22
C HIS A 591 -15.88 21.49 4.76
N GLY A 592 -16.42 20.42 4.19
CA GLY A 592 -17.34 20.51 3.06
C GLY A 592 -18.71 20.06 3.52
N ILE A 593 -19.63 21.01 3.69
CA ILE A 593 -21.05 20.85 3.35
C ILE A 593 -21.46 22.18 2.71
N ARG A 594 -21.94 22.13 1.47
CA ARG A 594 -22.57 23.24 0.76
C ARG A 594 -24.07 23.00 0.80
N GLY A 595 -24.84 23.96 1.32
CA GLY A 595 -26.30 23.91 1.34
C GLY A 595 -26.88 24.90 2.35
N ASP A 596 -26.90 26.17 1.96
CA ASP A 596 -28.08 27.07 2.02
C ASP A 596 -27.63 28.53 2.03
N GLU A 597 -28.07 29.29 1.03
CA GLU A 597 -28.05 30.74 1.06
C GLU A 597 -28.97 31.20 2.19
N VAL A 598 -28.41 31.85 3.21
CA VAL A 598 -29.23 32.57 4.19
C VAL A 598 -29.07 34.06 3.94
N SER A 599 -30.20 34.65 3.59
CA SER A 599 -30.45 36.06 3.35
C SER A 599 -29.98 36.97 4.49
N ALA A 600 -29.57 38.17 4.11
CA ALA A 600 -29.42 39.30 5.01
C ALA A 600 -30.73 39.58 5.78
N GLY A 601 -30.65 39.64 7.11
CA GLY A 601 -31.76 40.05 7.98
C GLY A 601 -31.47 39.80 9.46
N GLU A 602 -31.16 40.89 10.18
CA GLU A 602 -31.50 41.16 11.58
C GLU A 602 -31.31 40.06 12.65
N THR A 603 -30.33 40.24 13.56
CA THR A 603 -30.56 40.88 14.87
C THR A 603 -29.38 40.68 15.82
N ALA A 604 -29.09 41.74 16.56
CA ALA A 604 -28.16 41.83 17.67
C ALA A 604 -28.61 41.02 18.89
N ALA A 605 -27.66 40.49 19.68
CA ALA A 605 -27.58 40.73 21.13
C ALA A 605 -26.35 40.03 21.78
N VAL A 606 -25.77 40.73 22.77
CA VAL A 606 -24.88 40.25 23.85
C VAL A 606 -23.45 39.87 23.41
N ALA A 607 -22.35 40.52 23.83
CA ALA A 607 -22.00 40.91 25.20
C ALA A 607 -21.08 42.15 25.24
N LYS A 608 -21.42 43.13 26.08
CA LYS A 608 -20.48 44.05 26.72
C LYS A 608 -20.44 43.69 28.20
N GLN A 609 -19.28 43.33 28.72
CA GLN A 609 -18.96 43.49 30.14
C GLN A 609 -17.86 44.54 30.26
N ALA A 610 -18.16 45.53 31.09
CA ALA A 610 -17.35 46.69 31.37
C ALA A 610 -16.38 46.41 32.54
N ALA A 611 -15.25 47.11 32.54
CA ALA A 611 -14.79 47.81 33.73
C ALA A 611 -14.05 49.09 33.30
N PRO A 612 -14.26 50.23 33.99
CA PRO A 612 -13.87 51.55 33.52
C PRO A 612 -12.52 51.97 34.08
N VAL A 613 -11.80 52.81 33.32
CA VAL A 613 -10.90 53.80 33.93
C VAL A 613 -11.31 55.15 33.39
N ASP A 614 -11.67 55.96 34.36
CA ASP A 614 -12.00 57.37 34.37
C ASP A 614 -10.81 58.19 33.85
N ASP A 615 -11.03 58.94 32.78
CA ASP A 615 -10.33 60.19 32.54
C ASP A 615 -11.35 61.19 32.02
N GLY A 616 -11.84 62.00 32.95
CA GLY A 616 -11.87 63.45 32.79
C GLY A 616 -12.55 63.97 31.52
N LYS A 617 -13.81 64.37 31.70
CA LYS A 617 -14.53 65.38 30.89
C LYS A 617 -13.59 66.48 30.37
N GLN A 618 -13.59 66.87 29.08
CA GLN A 618 -14.62 67.66 28.37
C GLN A 618 -14.99 69.00 29.08
N PRO A 619 -15.56 70.01 28.40
CA PRO A 619 -15.20 70.70 27.15
C PRO A 619 -15.50 72.24 27.28
N GLU A 620 -15.81 72.94 26.17
CA GLU A 620 -16.52 74.26 26.08
C GLU A 620 -15.76 75.58 26.34
N GLN A 621 -15.62 76.38 25.27
CA GLN A 621 -16.16 77.75 25.18
C GLN A 621 -16.13 78.26 23.71
N GLU A 622 -17.28 78.21 23.04
CA GLU A 622 -17.73 79.25 22.10
C GLU A 622 -18.89 79.98 22.80
N GLN A 623 -18.89 81.31 22.73
CA GLN A 623 -19.86 82.21 23.38
C GLN A 623 -21.28 82.11 22.73
N PRO A 624 -22.34 82.69 23.32
CA PRO A 624 -23.03 82.41 24.59
C PRO A 624 -24.43 81.76 24.38
N GLN A 625 -24.96 81.11 25.43
CA GLN A 625 -26.18 80.28 25.48
C GLN A 625 -27.53 81.04 25.39
N GLN A 626 -28.51 80.46 24.66
CA GLN A 626 -30.01 80.52 24.74
C GLN A 626 -30.54 80.20 23.32
N GLN A 627 -31.48 79.30 23.03
CA GLN A 627 -32.65 78.75 23.71
C GLN A 627 -33.00 77.36 23.13
#